data_AF-A0A0M7AKS0-F1
#
_entry.id   AF-A0A0M7AKS0-F1
#
_cell.length_a   1.000
_cell.length_b   1.000
_cell.length_c   1.000
_cell.angle_alpha   90.00
_cell.angle_beta   90.00
_cell.angle_gamma   90.00
#
_symmetry.space_group_name_H-M   'P 1'
#
loop_
_entity.id
_entity.type
_entity.pdbx_description
1 polymer ?
#
loop_
_entity_poly.entity_id
_entity_poly.type
_entity_poly.pdbx_seq_one_letter_code
_entity_poly.pdbx_strand_id
1 'polypeptide(L)'
;MIEDMYLQPLNMSMADLAKVISPCPSAAEQLLSDDIYITAELALCLARAFDTTAQFWINMQVHYDMQQALVSPDFQAVLDRIKPIVEAGKPIQSTDNI
;
A
#
# COMPACT_ATOMS: atom_id res chain seq x y z
N MET A 1 0.21 -10.90 -0.12
CA MET A 1 0.42 -9.76 -1.05
C MET A 1 1.85 -9.71 -1.58
N ILE A 2 2.86 -9.33 -0.78
CA ILE A 2 4.27 -9.31 -1.25
C ILE A 2 4.77 -10.73 -1.54
N GLU A 3 4.45 -11.68 -0.66
CA GLU A 3 4.87 -13.08 -0.79
C GLU A 3 4.35 -13.73 -2.07
N ASP A 4 3.03 -13.67 -2.28
CA ASP A 4 2.35 -14.34 -3.40
C ASP A 4 2.75 -13.76 -4.76
N MET A 5 3.01 -12.45 -4.83
CA MET A 5 3.25 -11.77 -6.11
C MET A 5 4.72 -11.75 -6.52
N TYR A 6 5.66 -11.68 -5.57
CA TYR A 6 7.08 -11.47 -5.87
C TYR A 6 7.99 -12.55 -5.31
N LEU A 7 7.73 -13.06 -4.11
CA LEU A 7 8.67 -13.96 -3.44
C LEU A 7 8.49 -15.43 -3.86
N GLN A 8 7.26 -15.89 -4.05
CA GLN A 8 6.98 -17.25 -4.54
C GLN A 8 7.62 -17.55 -5.90
N PRO A 9 7.49 -16.69 -6.94
CA PRO A 9 8.14 -16.94 -8.23
C PRO A 9 9.67 -16.95 -8.16
N LEU A 10 10.26 -16.24 -7.20
CA LEU A 10 11.70 -16.14 -6.99
C LEU A 10 12.23 -17.21 -6.02
N ASN A 11 11.36 -18.09 -5.49
CA ASN A 11 11.67 -19.06 -4.45
C ASN A 11 12.43 -18.41 -3.27
N MET A 12 11.99 -17.21 -2.89
CA MET A 12 12.61 -16.37 -1.86
C MET A 12 11.68 -16.31 -0.64
N SER A 13 12.24 -16.26 0.57
CA SER A 13 11.45 -16.04 1.79
C SER A 13 11.44 -14.55 2.17
N MET A 14 10.52 -14.15 3.05
CA MET A 14 10.51 -12.78 3.60
C MET A 14 11.82 -12.44 4.32
N ALA A 15 12.41 -13.42 5.01
CA ALA A 15 13.71 -13.29 5.65
C ALA A 15 14.85 -13.05 4.65
N ASP A 16 14.77 -13.64 3.45
CA ASP A 16 15.75 -13.40 2.40
C ASP A 16 15.60 -12.01 1.79
N LEU A 17 14.35 -11.53 1.61
CA LEU A 17 14.10 -10.16 1.21
C LEU A 17 14.61 -9.16 2.25
N ALA A 18 14.39 -9.41 3.54
CA ALA A 18 14.90 -8.56 4.63
C ALA A 18 16.43 -8.47 4.61
N LYS A 19 17.15 -9.54 4.25
CA LYS A 19 18.61 -9.49 4.07
C LYS A 19 19.01 -8.58 2.91
N VAL A 20 18.29 -8.62 1.78
CA VAL A 20 18.54 -7.74 0.63
C VAL A 20 18.31 -6.27 1.00
N ILE A 21 17.26 -6.00 1.79
CA ILE A 21 16.86 -4.66 2.22
C ILE A 21 17.61 -4.20 3.48
N SER A 22 18.49 -5.03 4.06
CA SER A 22 19.24 -4.71 5.29
C SER A 22 20.02 -3.38 5.30
N PRO A 23 20.44 -2.76 4.17
CA PRO A 23 20.95 -1.39 4.17
C PRO A 23 19.94 -0.31 4.62
N CYS A 24 18.65 -0.64 4.64
CA CYS A 24 17.54 0.13 5.20
C CYS A 24 17.03 -0.57 6.48
N PRO A 25 17.59 -0.30 7.68
CA PRO A 25 17.32 -1.11 8.87
C PRO A 25 15.84 -1.11 9.30
N SER A 26 15.20 0.06 9.30
CA SER A 26 13.77 0.22 9.60
C SER A 26 12.88 -0.56 8.63
N ALA A 27 13.19 -0.53 7.34
CA ALA A 27 12.46 -1.27 6.32
C ALA A 27 12.65 -2.78 6.48
N ALA A 28 13.85 -3.24 6.81
CA ALA A 28 14.13 -4.65 7.07
C ALA A 28 13.40 -5.15 8.33
N GLU A 29 13.35 -4.35 9.40
CA GLU A 29 12.55 -4.66 10.60
C GLU A 29 11.05 -4.72 10.29
N GLN A 30 10.55 -3.80 9.47
CA GLN A 30 9.14 -3.76 9.08
C GLN A 30 8.73 -4.99 8.27
N LEU A 31 9.62 -5.55 7.44
CA LEU A 31 9.36 -6.81 6.71
C LEU A 31 9.31 -8.05 7.61
N LEU A 32 9.92 -7.98 8.79
CA LEU A 32 9.91 -9.09 9.76
C LEU A 32 8.75 -8.98 10.76
N SER A 33 7.91 -7.95 10.64
CA SER A 33 6.73 -7.77 11.48
C SER A 33 5.58 -8.65 11.00
N ASP A 34 4.71 -9.08 11.92
CA ASP A 34 3.53 -9.89 11.59
C ASP A 34 2.56 -9.14 10.67
N ASP A 35 2.43 -7.82 10.86
CA ASP A 35 1.63 -6.92 10.03
C ASP A 35 2.54 -5.98 9.23
N ILE A 36 2.80 -6.35 7.98
CA ILE A 36 3.61 -5.52 7.08
C ILE A 36 2.76 -4.36 6.56
N TYR A 37 3.16 -3.15 6.92
CA TYR A 37 2.65 -1.91 6.33
C TYR A 37 3.71 -1.30 5.42
N ILE A 38 3.38 -1.07 4.15
CA ILE A 38 4.33 -0.48 3.20
C ILE A 38 4.43 1.03 3.44
N THR A 39 5.46 1.44 4.18
CA THR A 39 5.85 2.84 4.34
C THR A 39 6.56 3.38 3.10
N ALA A 40 6.70 4.70 2.99
CA ALA A 40 7.46 5.33 1.91
C ALA A 40 8.93 4.87 1.86
N GLU A 41 9.55 4.66 3.03
CA GLU A 41 10.92 4.14 3.11
C GLU A 41 10.99 2.70 2.61
N LEU A 42 10.09 1.81 3.08
CA LEU A 42 10.04 0.44 2.60
C LEU A 42 9.76 0.37 1.09
N ALA A 43 8.87 1.22 0.57
CA ALA A 43 8.58 1.31 -0.85
C ALA A 43 9.81 1.69 -1.69
N LEU A 44 10.66 2.61 -1.21
CA LEU A 44 11.91 2.97 -1.89
C LEU A 44 12.91 1.82 -1.90
N CYS A 45 13.07 1.11 -0.77
CA CYS A 45 13.99 -0.02 -0.70
C CYS A 45 13.48 -1.21 -1.53
N LEU A 46 12.17 -1.48 -1.56
CA LEU A 46 11.55 -2.47 -2.45
C LEU A 46 11.71 -2.10 -3.93
N ALA A 47 11.50 -0.83 -4.29
CA ALA A 47 11.71 -0.35 -5.65
C ALA A 47 13.14 -0.62 -6.13
N ARG A 48 14.12 -0.37 -5.26
CA ARG A 48 15.53 -0.63 -5.57
C ARG A 48 15.86 -2.13 -5.63
N ALA A 49 15.21 -2.95 -4.80
CA ALA A 49 15.44 -4.40 -4.73
C ALA A 49 14.83 -5.15 -5.94
N PHE A 50 13.66 -4.72 -6.41
CA PHE A 50 12.90 -5.39 -7.47
C PHE A 50 12.96 -4.69 -8.83
N ASP A 51 13.73 -3.61 -8.96
CA ASP A 51 13.80 -2.76 -10.17
C ASP A 51 12.41 -2.25 -10.60
N THR A 52 11.67 -1.71 -9.63
CA THR A 52 10.32 -1.14 -9.80
C THR A 52 10.28 0.31 -9.31
N THR A 53 9.09 0.88 -9.11
CA THR A 53 8.92 2.25 -8.59
C THR A 53 8.35 2.23 -7.18
N ALA A 54 8.71 3.21 -6.35
CA ALA A 54 8.14 3.34 -5.01
C ALA A 54 6.62 3.60 -5.07
N GLN A 55 6.17 4.36 -6.07
CA GLN A 55 4.75 4.65 -6.28
C GLN A 55 3.93 3.38 -6.51
N PHE A 56 4.48 2.40 -7.23
CA PHE A 56 3.82 1.10 -7.43
C PHE A 56 3.49 0.43 -6.08
N TRP A 57 4.46 0.37 -5.17
CA TRP A 57 4.28 -0.23 -3.84
C TRP A 57 3.31 0.56 -2.96
N ILE A 58 3.39 1.90 -2.99
CA ILE A 58 2.44 2.77 -2.27
C ILE A 58 1.02 2.58 -2.80
N ASN A 59 0.84 2.56 -4.12
CA ASN A 59 -0.47 2.35 -4.72
C ASN A 59 -1.06 1.00 -4.29
N MET A 60 -0.24 -0.06 -4.24
CA MET A 60 -0.70 -1.36 -3.72
C MET A 60 -1.21 -1.28 -2.28
N GLN A 61 -0.46 -0.62 -1.38
CA GLN A 61 -0.89 -0.43 0.01
C GLN A 61 -2.20 0.35 0.09
N VAL A 62 -2.29 1.46 -0.64
CA VAL A 62 -3.50 2.31 -0.67
C VAL A 62 -4.70 1.51 -1.19
N HIS A 63 -4.53 0.74 -2.27
CA HIS A 63 -5.60 -0.10 -2.79
C HIS A 63 -6.07 -1.14 -1.77
N TYR A 64 -5.14 -1.81 -1.08
CA TYR A 64 -5.47 -2.75 -0.03
C TYR A 64 -6.23 -2.06 1.12
N ASP A 65 -5.70 -0.96 1.64
CA ASP A 65 -6.33 -0.19 2.73
C ASP A 65 -7.74 0.28 2.35
N MET A 66 -7.93 0.74 1.12
CA MET A 66 -9.24 1.12 0.59
C MET A 66 -10.21 -0.06 0.53
N GLN A 67 -9.78 -1.24 0.06
CA GLN A 67 -10.64 -2.42 0.05
C GLN A 67 -11.05 -2.84 1.46
N GLN A 68 -10.10 -2.83 2.40
CA GLN A 68 -10.38 -3.15 3.81
C GLN A 68 -11.34 -2.14 4.44
N ALA A 69 -11.19 -0.85 4.14
CA ALA A 69 -12.12 0.17 4.60
C ALA A 69 -13.52 -0.01 3.99
N LEU A 70 -13.61 -0.34 2.70
CA LEU A 70 -14.89 -0.52 2.00
C LEU A 70 -15.69 -1.72 2.51
N VAL A 71 -15.06 -2.79 2.98
CA VAL A 71 -15.79 -3.95 3.51
C VAL A 71 -16.24 -3.76 4.96
N SER A 72 -15.82 -2.69 5.64
CA SER A 72 -16.21 -2.38 7.02
C SER A 72 -17.64 -1.80 7.08
N PRO A 73 -18.61 -2.48 7.73
CA PRO A 73 -19.99 -1.98 7.83
C PRO A 73 -20.09 -0.65 8.59
N ASP A 74 -19.28 -0.50 9.65
CA ASP A 74 -19.25 0.71 10.46
C ASP A 74 -18.75 1.91 9.65
N PHE A 75 -17.72 1.69 8.81
CA PHE A 75 -17.21 2.75 7.96
C PHE A 75 -18.18 3.08 6.82
N GLN A 76 -18.87 2.10 6.24
CA GLN A 76 -19.92 2.34 5.25
C GLN A 76 -21.05 3.22 5.82
N ALA A 77 -21.49 2.96 7.04
CA ALA A 77 -22.50 3.79 7.71
C ALA A 77 -22.02 5.24 7.95
N VAL A 78 -20.71 5.48 8.07
CA VAL A 78 -20.13 6.82 8.11
C VAL A 78 -20.16 7.46 6.72
N LEU A 79 -19.73 6.74 5.67
CA LEU A 79 -19.73 7.24 4.29
C LEU A 79 -21.11 7.67 3.82
N ASP A 80 -22.16 6.90 4.14
CA ASP A 80 -23.56 7.21 3.79
C ASP A 80 -24.07 8.53 4.39
N ARG A 81 -23.46 8.99 5.49
CA ARG A 81 -23.82 10.26 6.16
C ARG A 81 -23.09 11.46 5.57
N ILE A 82 -22.02 11.24 4.80
CA ILE A 82 -21.24 12.31 4.18
C ILE A 82 -21.98 12.80 2.94
N LYS A 83 -22.36 14.07 2.93
CA LYS A 83 -22.99 14.71 1.78
C LYS A 83 -21.92 15.30 0.85
N PRO A 84 -21.97 15.07 -0.46
CA PRO A 84 -21.05 15.69 -1.41
C PRO A 84 -21.10 17.22 -1.33
N ILE A 85 -19.93 17.84 -1.39
CA ILE A 85 -19.83 19.29 -1.56
C ILE A 85 -20.17 19.60 -3.02
N VAL A 86 -21.17 20.47 -3.21
CA VAL A 86 -21.62 20.92 -4.53
C VAL A 86 -21.28 22.40 -4.70
N GLU A 87 -20.72 22.76 -5.85
CA GLU A 87 -20.57 24.15 -6.29
C GLU A 87 -21.54 24.40 -7.45
N ALA A 88 -22.34 25.46 -7.38
CA ALA A 88 -23.37 25.79 -8.37
C ALA A 88 -24.31 24.60 -8.74
N GLY A 89 -24.61 23.73 -7.77
CA GLY A 89 -25.50 22.57 -7.97
C GLY A 89 -24.85 21.39 -8.69
N LYS A 90 -23.53 21.40 -8.91
CA LYS A 90 -22.79 20.27 -9.47
C LYS A 90 -21.77 19.74 -8.46
N PRO A 91 -21.62 18.41 -8.30
CA PRO A 91 -20.55 17.85 -7.48
C PRO A 91 -19.18 18.27 -8.02
N ILE A 92 -18.27 18.66 -7.14
CA ILE A 92 -16.87 18.88 -7.48
C ILE A 92 -16.29 17.49 -7.81
N GLN A 93 -15.92 17.25 -9.07
CA GLN A 93 -15.19 16.04 -9.45
C GLN A 93 -13.69 16.30 -9.32
N SER A 94 -12.96 15.35 -8.74
CA SER A 94 -11.51 15.39 -8.72
C SER A 94 -10.99 15.28 -10.16
N THR A 95 -10.08 16.17 -10.55
CA THR A 95 -9.36 16.12 -11.84
C THR A 95 -8.21 15.13 -11.84
N ASP A 96 -7.96 14.45 -10.72
CA ASP A 96 -6.80 13.57 -10.58
C ASP A 96 -7.08 12.20 -11.19
N ASN A 97 -6.76 12.11 -12.48
CA ASN A 97 -6.52 10.86 -13.19
C ASN A 97 -5.05 10.47 -12.89
N ILE A 98 -4.81 9.77 -11.77
CA ILE A 98 -3.51 9.15 -11.45
C ILE A 98 -3.65 7.64 -11.55
#